data_AF-A0A9W6WXI8-F1
#
_entry.id   AF-A0A9W6WXI8-F1
#
_cell.length_a   1.000
_cell.length_b   1.000
_cell.length_c   1.000
_cell.angle_alpha   90.00
_cell.angle_beta   90.00
_cell.angle_gamma   90.00
#
_symmetry.space_group_name_H-M   'P 1'
#
loop_
_entity.id
_entity.type
_entity.pdbx_description
1 polymer ?
#
loop_
_entity_poly.entity_id
_entity_poly.type
_entity_poly.pdbx_seq_one_letter_code
_entity_poly.pdbx_strand_id
1 'polypeptide(L)'
;MAKRSIDNSKQELAEKDEAIQQLREQLAKSQQARHAWAVDASTRDPRQLLHKVAHGNLLWCLVEYANENELDDSKELAWHCFRNEAEIQAYANRASGEPLTLPDLSLTPFEVERVVRARRNLRSAV
;
A
#
# COMPACT_ATOMS: atom_id res chain seq x y z
N MET A 1 -2.98 33.12 44.13
CA MET A 1 -2.15 32.54 43.06
C MET A 1 -2.60 31.14 42.59
N ALA A 2 -3.18 30.28 43.44
CA ALA A 2 -3.62 28.93 43.04
C ALA A 2 -4.73 28.87 41.97
N LYS A 3 -5.66 29.83 41.95
CA LYS A 3 -6.82 29.82 41.04
C LYS A 3 -6.42 29.90 39.54
N ARG A 4 -5.48 30.79 39.21
CA ARG A 4 -4.93 30.93 37.85
C ARG A 4 -4.19 29.69 37.35
N SER A 5 -3.55 28.94 38.27
CA SER A 5 -2.87 27.69 37.91
C SER A 5 -3.85 26.60 37.50
N ILE A 6 -5.00 26.51 38.20
CA ILE A 6 -6.04 25.52 37.89
C ILE A 6 -6.72 25.86 36.57
N ASP A 7 -6.99 27.14 36.32
CA ASP A 7 -7.63 27.57 35.07
C ASP A 7 -6.71 27.32 33.85
N ASN A 8 -5.39 27.56 33.99
CA ASN A 8 -4.41 27.21 32.95
C ASN A 8 -4.32 25.71 32.70
N SER A 9 -4.30 24.88 33.75
CA SER A 9 -4.25 23.42 33.58
C SER A 9 -5.52 22.86 32.92
N LYS A 10 -6.69 23.46 33.18
CA LYS A 10 -7.93 23.08 32.50
C LYS A 10 -7.91 23.43 31.01
N GLN A 11 -7.40 24.62 30.68
CA GLN A 11 -7.22 25.04 29.29
C GLN A 11 -6.25 24.10 28.55
N GLU A 12 -5.10 23.82 29.16
CA GLU A 12 -4.08 22.94 28.58
C GLU A 12 -4.57 21.50 28.40
N LEU A 13 -5.40 21.00 29.33
CA LEU A 13 -6.06 19.69 29.19
C LEU A 13 -7.07 19.69 28.04
N ALA A 14 -7.88 20.74 27.91
CA ALA A 14 -8.85 20.86 26.82
C ALA A 14 -8.16 20.90 25.45
N GLU A 15 -7.04 21.64 25.33
CA GLU A 15 -6.23 21.72 24.11
C GLU A 15 -5.60 20.36 23.75
N LYS A 16 -5.11 19.62 24.75
CA LYS A 16 -4.55 18.26 24.53
C LYS A 16 -5.63 17.25 24.16
N ASP A 17 -6.80 17.31 24.79
CA ASP A 17 -7.94 16.45 24.45
C ASP A 17 -8.42 16.71 23.02
N GLU A 18 -8.47 17.98 22.60
CA GLU A 18 -8.78 18.36 21.22
C GLU A 18 -7.74 17.82 20.22
N ALA A 19 -6.45 17.95 20.55
CA ALA A 19 -5.38 17.40 19.72
C ALA A 19 -5.44 15.86 19.62
N ILE A 20 -5.76 15.17 20.71
CA ILE A 20 -5.96 13.71 20.71
C ILE A 20 -7.13 13.34 19.81
N GLN A 21 -8.24 14.08 19.87
CA GLN A 21 -9.41 13.83 19.04
C GLN A 21 -9.10 14.04 17.55
N GLN A 22 -8.41 15.13 17.21
CA GLN A 22 -7.96 15.39 15.84
C GLN A 22 -7.03 14.29 15.30
N LEU A 23 -6.06 13.84 16.11
CA LEU A 23 -5.16 12.75 15.72
C LEU A 23 -5.90 11.42 15.53
N ARG A 24 -6.91 11.13 16.37
CA ARG A 24 -7.76 9.94 16.21
C ARG A 24 -8.58 10.00 14.92
N GLU A 25 -9.15 11.15 14.59
CA GLU A 25 -9.88 11.35 13.33
C GLU A 25 -8.98 11.20 12.10
N GLN A 26 -7.76 11.76 12.15
CA GLN A 26 -6.78 11.58 11.08
C GLN A 26 -6.36 10.12 10.92
N LEU A 27 -6.16 9.40 12.03
CA LEU A 27 -5.87 7.97 12.01
C LEU A 27 -7.02 7.17 11.40
N ALA A 28 -8.26 7.46 11.79
CA ALA A 28 -9.45 6.81 11.25
C ALA A 28 -9.60 7.06 9.74
N LYS A 29 -9.40 8.31 9.28
CA LYS A 29 -9.41 8.65 7.85
C LYS A 29 -8.29 7.93 7.08
N SER A 30 -7.09 7.85 7.65
CA SER A 30 -5.96 7.13 7.07
C SER A 30 -6.22 5.62 6.98
N GLN A 31 -6.86 5.03 8.01
CA GLN A 31 -7.25 3.62 8.02
C GLN A 31 -8.33 3.34 6.97
N GLN A 32 -9.36 4.18 6.86
CA GLN A 32 -10.38 4.07 5.82
C GLN A 32 -9.79 4.18 4.42
N ALA A 33 -8.84 5.09 4.18
CA ALA A 33 -8.13 5.18 2.90
C ALA A 33 -7.31 3.90 2.61
N ARG A 34 -6.70 3.29 3.63
CA ARG A 34 -5.99 2.01 3.49
C ARG A 34 -6.92 0.84 3.18
N HIS A 35 -8.14 0.85 3.71
CA HIS A 35 -9.13 -0.19 3.40
C HIS A 35 -9.55 -0.16 1.92
N ALA A 36 -9.47 0.98 1.24
CA ALA A 36 -9.72 1.05 -0.20
C ALA A 36 -8.63 0.37 -1.05
N TRP A 37 -7.41 0.23 -0.52
CA TRP A 37 -6.30 -0.43 -1.22
C TRP A 37 -6.09 -1.88 -0.79
N ALA A 38 -6.58 -2.26 0.38
CA ALA A 38 -6.57 -3.65 0.81
C ALA A 38 -7.60 -4.43 -0.01
N VAL A 39 -7.21 -5.61 -0.49
CA VAL A 39 -8.14 -6.52 -1.15
C VAL A 39 -9.08 -7.13 -0.10
N ASP A 40 -10.36 -7.16 -0.42
CA ASP A 40 -11.40 -7.86 0.33
C ASP A 40 -12.26 -8.75 -0.59
N ALA A 41 -13.31 -9.36 -0.01
CA ALA A 41 -14.22 -10.21 -0.76
C ALA A 41 -15.07 -9.45 -1.81
N SER A 42 -15.18 -8.13 -1.69
CA SER A 42 -15.93 -7.28 -2.63
C SER A 42 -15.06 -6.75 -3.78
N THR A 43 -13.74 -6.81 -3.62
CA THR A 43 -12.78 -6.43 -4.65
C THR A 43 -12.97 -7.32 -5.87
N ARG A 44 -12.92 -6.75 -7.08
CA ARG A 44 -13.09 -7.52 -8.33
C ARG A 44 -11.99 -8.58 -8.48
N ASP A 45 -12.27 -9.62 -9.27
CA ASP A 45 -11.26 -10.65 -9.54
C ASP A 45 -10.18 -10.13 -10.49
N PRO A 46 -8.90 -10.39 -10.21
CA PRO A 46 -7.82 -9.90 -11.04
C PRO A 46 -7.80 -10.64 -12.38
N ARG A 47 -7.57 -9.91 -13.47
CA ARG A 47 -7.21 -10.50 -14.77
C ARG A 47 -5.71 -10.75 -14.85
N GLN A 48 -4.90 -9.82 -14.36
CA GLN A 48 -3.44 -9.96 -14.35
C GLN A 48 -2.81 -9.14 -13.22
N LEU A 49 -1.69 -9.65 -12.69
CA LEU A 49 -0.81 -8.91 -11.79
C LEU A 49 0.41 -8.43 -12.59
N LEU A 50 0.57 -7.12 -12.72
CA LEU A 50 1.57 -6.52 -13.62
C LEU A 50 2.90 -6.20 -12.91
N HIS A 51 2.83 -5.60 -11.73
CA HIS A 51 3.99 -5.16 -10.97
C HIS A 51 3.84 -5.54 -9.52
N LYS A 52 4.95 -5.88 -8.87
CA LYS A 52 5.06 -6.09 -7.42
C LYS A 52 6.18 -5.21 -6.89
N VAL A 53 5.89 -4.32 -5.95
CA VAL A 53 6.88 -3.46 -5.30
C VAL A 53 6.77 -3.57 -3.79
N ALA A 54 7.88 -3.44 -3.08
CA ALA A 54 7.89 -3.37 -1.62
C ALA A 54 7.96 -1.90 -1.20
N HIS A 55 7.06 -1.47 -0.33
CA HIS A 55 7.10 -0.14 0.26
C HIS A 55 6.72 -0.18 1.74
N GLY A 56 7.69 0.16 2.60
CA GLY A 56 7.56 -0.04 4.05
C GLY A 56 7.45 -1.54 4.38
N ASN A 57 6.43 -1.89 5.17
CA ASN A 57 6.17 -3.28 5.58
C ASN A 57 5.07 -3.96 4.73
N LEU A 58 4.73 -3.39 3.57
CA LEU A 58 3.68 -3.89 2.69
C LEU A 58 4.22 -4.16 1.28
N LEU A 59 3.65 -5.16 0.65
CA LEU A 59 3.79 -5.43 -0.77
C LEU A 59 2.65 -4.73 -1.50
N TRP A 60 2.97 -4.13 -2.64
CA TRP A 60 2.01 -3.46 -3.49
C TRP A 60 2.01 -4.11 -4.86
N CYS A 61 0.83 -4.43 -5.36
CA CYS A 61 0.68 -4.95 -6.70
C CYS A 61 -0.20 -4.05 -7.57
N LEU A 62 0.22 -3.84 -8.81
CA LEU A 62 -0.62 -3.25 -9.84
C LEU A 62 -1.45 -4.37 -10.46
N VAL A 63 -2.77 -4.24 -10.37
CA VAL A 63 -3.75 -5.23 -10.82
C VAL A 63 -4.49 -4.70 -12.03
N GLU A 64 -4.58 -5.52 -13.07
CA GLU A 64 -5.45 -5.31 -14.23
C GLU A 64 -6.72 -6.12 -14.05
N TYR A 65 -7.86 -5.48 -14.28
CA TYR A 65 -9.19 -6.10 -14.23
C TYR A 65 -9.69 -6.46 -15.62
N ALA A 66 -10.50 -7.50 -15.71
CA ALA A 66 -11.23 -7.79 -16.93
C ALA A 66 -12.32 -6.72 -17.11
N ASN A 67 -12.36 -6.09 -18.27
CA ASN A 67 -13.49 -5.25 -18.66
C ASN A 67 -14.61 -6.20 -19.12
N GLU A 68 -15.80 -6.06 -18.55
CA GLU A 68 -16.98 -6.86 -18.96
C GLU A 68 -17.51 -6.39 -20.33
N ASN A 69 -17.10 -5.20 -20.78
CA ASN A 69 -17.58 -4.61 -22.02
C ASN A 69 -16.51 -4.75 -23.12
N GLU A 70 -16.70 -5.71 -24.03
CA GLU A 70 -15.79 -5.98 -25.17
C GLU A 70 -15.65 -4.80 -26.15
N LEU A 71 -16.52 -3.79 -26.03
CA LEU A 71 -16.53 -2.58 -26.87
C LEU A 71 -15.63 -1.45 -26.32
N ASP A 72 -15.10 -1.62 -25.10
CA ASP A 72 -14.22 -0.64 -24.46
C ASP A 72 -12.87 -1.28 -24.12
N ASP A 73 -11.85 -0.97 -24.93
CA ASP A 73 -10.46 -1.38 -24.71
C ASP A 73 -9.81 -0.70 -23.47
N SER A 74 -10.57 0.11 -22.72
CA SER A 74 -10.09 0.73 -21.50
C SER A 74 -9.74 -0.32 -20.46
N LYS A 75 -8.44 -0.44 -20.18
CA LYS A 75 -7.91 -1.30 -19.12
C LYS A 75 -8.12 -0.64 -17.77
N GLU A 76 -8.92 -1.26 -16.92
CA GLU A 76 -9.05 -0.82 -15.53
C GLU A 76 -7.87 -1.35 -14.71
N LEU A 77 -7.09 -0.43 -14.16
CA LEU A 77 -5.91 -0.71 -13.36
C LEU A 77 -6.08 -0.13 -11.95
N ALA A 78 -5.71 -0.90 -10.93
CA ALA A 78 -5.67 -0.39 -9.56
C ALA A 78 -4.47 -0.92 -8.77
N TRP A 79 -3.99 -0.10 -7.85
CA TRP A 79 -2.98 -0.50 -6.87
C TRP A 79 -3.63 -1.11 -5.64
N HIS A 80 -3.17 -2.30 -5.28
CA HIS A 80 -3.58 -2.99 -4.06
C HIS A 80 -2.39 -3.28 -3.16
N CYS A 81 -2.62 -3.26 -1.85
CA CYS A 81 -1.62 -3.57 -0.86
C CYS A 81 -1.89 -4.91 -0.16
N PHE A 82 -0.81 -5.60 0.17
CA PHE A 82 -0.79 -6.94 0.73
C PHE A 82 0.29 -7.01 1.81
N ARG A 83 0.11 -7.86 2.81
CA ARG A 83 1.08 -8.01 3.92
C ARG A 83 2.20 -8.99 3.57
N ASN A 84 1.92 -9.97 2.72
CA ASN A 84 2.85 -11.04 2.37
C ASN A 84 2.49 -11.63 1.00
N GLU A 85 3.38 -12.44 0.44
CA GLU A 85 3.17 -13.05 -0.88
C GLU A 85 2.03 -14.08 -0.88
N ALA A 86 1.72 -14.71 0.25
CA ALA A 86 0.62 -15.68 0.33
C ALA A 86 -0.74 -14.99 0.13
N GLU A 87 -0.91 -13.76 0.63
CA GLU A 87 -2.11 -12.95 0.36
C GLU A 87 -2.22 -12.58 -1.13
N ILE A 88 -1.10 -12.26 -1.78
CA ILE A 88 -1.09 -11.97 -3.22
C ILE A 88 -1.48 -13.23 -4.01
N GLN A 89 -0.93 -14.39 -3.65
CA GLN A 89 -1.26 -15.66 -4.30
C GLN A 89 -2.73 -16.03 -4.08
N ALA A 90 -3.25 -15.86 -2.87
CA ALA A 90 -4.66 -16.13 -2.56
C ALA A 90 -5.60 -15.24 -3.40
N TYR A 91 -5.23 -13.96 -3.58
CA TYR A 91 -5.96 -13.05 -4.46
C TYR A 91 -5.85 -13.44 -5.94
N ALA A 92 -4.64 -13.77 -6.41
CA ALA A 92 -4.37 -14.22 -7.76
C ALA A 92 -5.20 -15.48 -8.14
N ASN A 93 -5.38 -16.38 -7.18
CA ASN A 93 -6.15 -17.62 -7.36
C ASN A 93 -7.66 -17.41 -7.49
N ARG A 94 -8.17 -16.19 -7.27
CA ARG A 94 -9.59 -15.88 -7.52
C ARG A 94 -9.89 -15.68 -9.01
N ALA A 95 -8.87 -15.41 -9.81
CA ALA A 95 -9.04 -15.23 -11.24
C ALA A 95 -9.66 -16.48 -11.88
N SER A 96 -10.73 -16.30 -12.65
CA SER A 96 -11.32 -17.36 -13.44
C SER A 96 -10.46 -17.62 -14.68
N GLY A 97 -9.78 -18.77 -14.75
CA GLY A 97 -8.98 -19.16 -15.91
C GLY A 97 -7.66 -19.82 -15.52
N GLU A 98 -6.60 -19.48 -16.25
CA GLU A 98 -5.26 -19.96 -15.93
C GLU A 98 -4.75 -19.36 -14.61
N PRO A 99 -4.02 -20.14 -13.79
CA PRO A 99 -3.41 -19.61 -12.58
C PRO A 99 -2.50 -18.42 -12.91
N LEU A 100 -2.78 -17.26 -12.33
CA LEU A 100 -1.97 -16.07 -12.54
C LEU A 100 -0.58 -16.27 -11.91
N THR A 101 0.46 -15.90 -12.66
CA THR A 101 1.83 -15.88 -12.17
C THR A 101 2.08 -14.61 -11.38
N LEU A 102 2.78 -14.75 -10.25
CA LEU A 102 3.19 -13.59 -9.45
C LEU A 102 4.39 -12.90 -10.13
N PRO A 103 4.32 -11.58 -10.41
CA PRO A 103 5.46 -10.87 -10.96
C PRO A 103 6.61 -10.80 -9.94
N ASP A 104 7.84 -10.76 -10.45
CA ASP A 104 9.04 -10.56 -9.65
C ASP A 104 9.02 -9.21 -8.92
N LEU A 105 9.74 -9.14 -7.80
CA LEU A 105 9.86 -7.90 -7.05
C LEU A 105 10.61 -6.87 -7.89
N SER A 106 9.92 -5.80 -8.25
CA SER A 106 10.49 -4.67 -8.98
C SER A 106 11.33 -3.83 -8.03
N LEU A 107 12.58 -3.58 -8.43
CA LEU A 107 13.51 -2.77 -7.66
C LEU A 107 13.15 -1.29 -7.78
N THR A 108 13.24 -0.56 -6.67
CA THR A 108 13.16 0.90 -6.69
C THR A 108 14.36 1.49 -7.43
N PRO A 109 14.27 2.72 -7.98
CA PRO A 109 15.40 3.37 -8.65
C PRO A 109 16.68 3.40 -7.80
N PHE A 110 16.53 3.63 -6.49
CA PHE A 110 17.65 3.61 -5.54
C PHE A 110 18.29 2.22 -5.41
N GLU A 111 17.49 1.16 -5.35
CA GLU A 111 18.00 -0.21 -5.30
C GLU A 111 18.68 -0.62 -6.60
N VAL A 112 18.13 -0.20 -7.75
CA VAL A 112 18.77 -0.37 -9.06
C VAL A 112 20.14 0.31 -9.07
N GLU A 113 20.25 1.56 -8.60
CA GLU A 113 21.53 2.26 -8.51
C GLU A 113 22.54 1.54 -7.61
N ARG A 114 22.09 1.03 -6.46
CA ARG A 114 22.94 0.23 -5.56
C ARG A 114 23.46 -1.04 -6.25
N VAL A 115 22.60 -1.77 -6.95
CA VAL A 115 22.96 -2.99 -7.67
C VAL A 115 23.94 -2.67 -8.81
N VAL A 116 23.69 -1.60 -9.57
CA VAL A 116 24.59 -1.15 -10.65
C VAL A 116 25.95 -0.75 -10.10
N ARG A 117 25.99 0.00 -8.99
CA ARG A 117 27.24 0.40 -8.33
C ARG A 117 28.01 -0.81 -7.80
N ALA A 118 27.34 -1.74 -7.12
CA ALA A 118 27.94 -2.99 -6.65
C ALA A 118 28.53 -3.82 -7.80
N ARG A 119 27.78 -3.94 -8.91
CA ARG A 119 28.23 -4.67 -10.10
C ARG A 119 29.43 -4.02 -10.78
N ARG A 120 29.52 -2.69 -10.79
CA ARG A 120 30.70 -1.96 -11.29
C ARG A 120 31.93 -2.22 -10.42
N ASN A 121 31.78 -2.21 -9.10
CA ASN A 121 32.89 -2.46 -8.17
C ASN A 121 33.42 -3.90 -8.28
N LEU A 122 32.53 -4.89 -8.45
CA LEU A 122 32.90 -6.29 -8.68
C LEU A 122 33.69 -6.49 -9.98
N ARG A 123 33.40 -5.72 -11.04
CA ARG A 123 34.14 -5.77 -12.31
C ARG A 123 35.48 -5.04 -12.30
N SER A 124 35.70 -4.18 -11.29
CA SER A 124 36.97 -3.46 -11.12
C SER A 124 37.96 -4.21 -10.20
N ALA A 125 37.50 -5.27 -9.55
CA ALA A 125 38.29 -6.08 -8.61
C ALA A 125 38.82 -7.39 -9.23
N VAL A 126 38.63 -7.58 -10.54
CA VAL A 126 39.13 -8.69 -11.37
C VAL A 126 39.99 -8.08 -12.46
#